data_AF-A0A956N702-F1
#
_entry.id   AF-A0A956N702-F1
#
_cell.length_a   1.000
_cell.length_b   1.000
_cell.length_c   1.000
_cell.angle_alpha   90.00
_cell.angle_beta   90.00
_cell.angle_gamma   90.00
#
_symmetry.space_group_name_H-M   'P 1'
#
loop_
_entity.id
_entity.type
_entity.pdbx_description
1 polymer ?
#
loop_
_entity_poly.entity_id
_entity_poly.type
_entity_poly.pdbx_seq_one_letter_code
_entity_poly.pdbx_strand_id
1 'polypeptide(L)' 'MAKRTVLILTGEPSGDVVGGKLARALRDLDPTCRIVAVGGPKLREAGAEIVF' A
#
# COMPACT_ATOMS: atom_id res chain seq x y z
N MET A 1 -5.31 -15.99 11.40
CA MET A 1 -5.43 -14.59 11.88
C MET A 1 -6.47 -13.86 11.05
N ALA A 2 -7.13 -12.82 11.57
CA ALA A 2 -8.08 -12.03 10.80
C ALA A 2 -7.36 -11.25 9.69
N LYS A 3 -7.93 -11.28 8.48
CA LYS A 3 -7.43 -10.55 7.32
C LYS A 3 -7.53 -9.05 7.59
N ARG A 4 -6.40 -8.35 7.64
CA ARG A 4 -6.37 -6.89 7.85
C ARG A 4 -6.51 -6.16 6.53
N THR A 5 -7.22 -5.03 6.57
CA THR A 5 -7.31 -4.10 5.44
C THR A 5 -6.71 -2.77 5.87
N VAL A 6 -5.78 -2.25 5.08
CA VAL A 6 -5.09 -0.98 5.33
C VAL A 6 -5.32 -0.05 4.14
N LEU A 7 -5.77 1.17 4.42
CA LEU A 7 -5.85 2.26 3.44
C LEU A 7 -4.61 3.15 3.57
N ILE A 8 -3.88 3.36 2.48
CA ILE A 8 -2.75 4.29 2.41
C ILE A 8 -3.13 5.47 1.52
N LEU A 9 -3.09 6.69 2.07
CA LEU A 9 -3.43 7.92 1.36
C LEU A 9 -2.17 8.77 1.20
N THR A 10 -1.82 9.08 -0.04
CA THR A 10 -0.67 9.93 -0.39
C THR A 10 -1.09 10.98 -1.40
N GLY A 11 -0.57 12.20 -1.26
CA GLY A 11 -0.91 13.34 -2.12
C GLY A 11 0.26 13.86 -2.97
N GLU A 12 1.45 13.28 -2.83
CA GLU A 12 2.66 13.70 -3.55
C GLU A 12 3.60 12.50 -3.83
N PRO A 13 4.52 12.61 -4.82
CA PRO A 13 5.38 11.50 -5.23
C PRO A 13 6.28 10.94 -4.13
N SER A 14 6.79 11.79 -3.23
CA SER A 14 7.55 11.37 -2.04
C SER A 14 6.72 10.44 -1.14
N GLY A 15 5.44 10.77 -0.95
CA GLY A 15 4.48 9.96 -0.22
C GLY A 15 4.28 8.60 -0.88
N ASP A 16 4.14 8.54 -2.20
CA ASP A 16 4.02 7.27 -2.94
C ASP A 16 5.24 6.36 -2.74
N VAL A 17 6.45 6.94 -2.79
CA VAL A 17 7.71 6.18 -2.55
C VAL A 17 7.73 5.55 -1.16
N VAL A 18 7.37 6.30 -0.12
CA VAL A 18 7.35 5.80 1.26
C VAL A 18 6.18 4.83 1.45
N GLY A 19 5.00 5.15 0.93
CA GLY A 19 3.80 4.33 0.97
C GLY A 19 4.00 2.96 0.32
N GLY A 20 4.68 2.91 -0.82
CA GLY A 20 5.03 1.64 -1.49
C GLY A 20 5.99 0.78 -0.65
N LYS A 21 6.95 1.39 0.07
CA LYS A 21 7.84 0.64 0.99
C LYS A 21 7.04 0.08 2.18
N LEU A 22 6.13 0.87 2.75
CA LEU A 22 5.25 0.44 3.83
C LEU A 22 4.33 -0.72 3.39
N ALA A 23 3.69 -0.60 2.22
CA ALA A 23 2.82 -1.63 1.68
C ALA A 23 3.55 -2.98 1.48
N ARG A 24 4.81 -2.94 1.00
CA ARG A 24 5.66 -4.14 0.91
C ARG A 24 5.93 -4.75 2.28
N ALA A 25 6.42 -3.95 3.24
CA ALA A 25 6.71 -4.44 4.58
C ALA A 25 5.47 -5.04 5.27
N LEU A 26 4.28 -4.45 5.09
CA LEU A 26 3.03 -5.00 5.62
C LEU A 26 2.68 -6.37 5.01
N ARG A 27 2.97 -6.58 3.72
CA ARG A 27 2.76 -7.86 3.05
C ARG A 27 3.80 -8.91 3.42
N ASP A 28 5.05 -8.49 3.63
CA ASP A 28 6.10 -9.39 4.12
C ASP A 28 5.74 -9.94 5.52
N LEU A 29 5.09 -9.11 6.37
CA LEU A 29 4.61 -9.51 7.68
C LEU A 29 3.32 -10.36 7.62
N ASP A 30 2.38 -10.00 6.75
CA ASP A 30 1.12 -10.72 6.56
C ASP A 30 0.73 -10.71 5.07
N PRO A 31 1.02 -11.80 4.33
CA PRO A 31 0.68 -11.91 2.91
C PRO A 31 -0.82 -11.80 2.62
N THR A 32 -1.68 -11.98 3.63
CA THR A 32 -3.13 -11.86 3.47
C THR A 32 -3.63 -10.42 3.61
N CYS A 33 -2.77 -9.50 4.03
CA CYS A 33 -3.10 -8.09 4.21
C CYS A 33 -3.57 -7.44 2.90
N ARG A 34 -4.80 -6.91 2.89
CA ARG A 34 -5.34 -6.14 1.77
C ARG A 34 -4.89 -4.69 1.89
N ILE A 35 -4.15 -4.21 0.89
CA ILE A 35 -3.73 -2.82 0.81
C ILE A 35 -4.59 -2.11 -0.23
N VAL A 36 -5.27 -1.05 0.17
CA VAL A 36 -6.02 -0.12 -0.69
C VAL A 36 -5.30 1.23 -0.65
N ALA A 37 -5.24 1.98 -1.74
CA ALA A 37 -4.49 3.23 -1.73
C ALA A 37 -4.99 4.33 -2.69
N VAL A 38 -4.76 5.58 -2.28
CA VAL A 38 -4.68 6.74 -3.17
C VAL A 38 -3.21 7.10 -3.27
N GLY A 39 -2.64 7.03 -4.47
CA GLY A 39 -1.23 7.22 -4.67
C GLY A 39 -0.77 6.80 -6.06
N GLY A 40 0.54 6.64 -6.20
CA GLY A 40 1.21 6.54 -7.49
C GLY A 40 1.73 5.14 -7.83
N PRO A 41 2.73 5.09 -8.73
CA PRO A 41 3.32 3.85 -9.22
C PRO A 41 3.90 2.96 -8.12
N LYS A 42 4.50 3.51 -7.05
CA LYS A 42 5.18 2.71 -6.01
C LYS A 42 4.21 1.96 -5.13
N LEU A 43 3.04 2.51 -4.84
CA LEU A 43 1.94 1.78 -4.20
C LEU A 43 1.38 0.69 -5.12
N ARG A 44 1.23 0.99 -6.42
CA ARG A 44 0.77 -0.01 -7.41
C ARG A 44 1.76 -1.17 -7.58
N GLU A 45 3.06 -0.88 -7.63
CA GLU A 45 4.15 -1.87 -7.68
C GLU A 45 4.21 -2.72 -6.40
N ALA A 46 3.88 -2.14 -5.23
CA ALA A 46 3.72 -2.89 -3.99
C ALA A 46 2.43 -3.75 -3.97
N GLY A 47 1.63 -3.66 -5.03
CA GLY A 47 0.39 -4.37 -5.31
C GLY A 47 -0.82 -3.86 -4.52
N ALA A 48 -0.80 -2.60 -4.08
CA ALA A 48 -1.98 -1.94 -3.55
C ALA A 48 -3.08 -1.82 -4.62
N GLU A 49 -4.33 -1.94 -4.19
CA GLU A 49 -5.51 -1.61 -4.98
C GLU A 49 -5.66 -0.09 -5.03
N ILE A 50 -5.36 0.52 -6.19
CA ILE A 50 -5.46 1.97 -6.36
C ILE A 50 -6.92 2.37 -6.58
N VAL A 51 -7.44 3.30 -5.77
CA VAL A 51 -8.87 3.68 -5.78
C VAL A 51 -9.18 5.06 -6.36
N PHE A 52 -8.19 5.87 -6.76
CA PHE A 52 -8.35 7.15 -7.49
C PHE A 52 -7.10 7.46 -8.31
#